data_AF-A0A7S1ECL4-F1
#
_entry.id   AF-A0A7S1ECL4-F1
#
_cell.length_a   1.000
_cell.length_b   1.000
_cell.length_c   1.000
_cell.angle_alpha   90.00
_cell.angle_beta   90.00
_cell.angle_gamma   90.00
#
_symmetry.space_group_name_H-M   'P 1'
#
loop_
_entity.id
_entity.type
_entity.pdbx_description
1 polymer ?
#
loop_
_entity_poly.entity_id
_entity_poly.type
_entity_poly.pdbx_seq_one_letter_code
_entity_poly.pdbx_strand_id
1 'polypeptide(L)'
;EVVKVYVICDVAKGEGTPRLMMASELPPSEVSDCTRHVFWETAFGCPACSQVSFAQMTTPCIRGRHNVSYRMSEECFRGDPVPPPHFFQRCTVDWRNLLSTADYVAMGALAVGSLVAAGILLERYLQYKRLYERYSLMEQDGQELALEAD
;
A
#
# COMPACT_ATOMS: atom_id res chain seq x y z
N GLU A 1 -9.99 42.59 38.25
CA GLU A 1 -10.61 41.45 37.56
C GLU A 1 -9.63 40.93 36.53
N VAL A 2 -9.31 39.64 36.56
CA VAL A 2 -8.35 39.03 35.63
C VAL A 2 -9.11 38.09 34.70
N VAL A 3 -8.81 38.15 33.40
CA VAL A 3 -9.40 37.24 32.40
C VAL A 3 -8.29 36.38 31.83
N LYS A 4 -8.40 35.06 32.01
CA LYS A 4 -7.53 34.07 31.36
C LYS A 4 -8.23 33.54 30.13
N VAL A 5 -7.56 33.58 28.98
CA VAL A 5 -8.10 33.10 27.71
C VAL A 5 -7.29 31.87 27.27
N TYR A 6 -7.98 30.75 27.10
CA TYR A 6 -7.44 29.51 26.57
C TYR A 6 -7.85 29.42 25.11
N VAL A 7 -6.87 29.51 24.21
CA VAL A 7 -7.08 29.41 22.76
C VAL A 7 -6.70 28.00 22.32
N ILE A 8 -7.63 27.29 21.70
CA ILE A 8 -7.41 25.96 21.14
C ILE A 8 -7.51 26.04 19.62
N CYS A 9 -6.52 25.46 18.95
CA CYS A 9 -6.53 25.29 17.50
C CYS A 9 -7.66 24.33 17.10
N ASP A 10 -8.60 24.84 16.30
CA ASP A 10 -9.56 24.02 15.57
C ASP A 10 -9.83 24.69 14.21
N VAL A 11 -9.25 24.11 13.15
CA VAL A 11 -9.33 24.65 11.79
C VAL A 11 -10.77 24.66 11.26
N ALA A 12 -11.63 23.75 11.73
CA ALA A 12 -13.01 23.62 11.26
C ALA A 12 -13.94 24.70 11.84
N LYS A 13 -13.57 25.32 12.97
CA LYS A 13 -14.37 26.35 13.65
C LYS A 13 -14.27 27.73 13.02
N GLY A 14 -13.29 27.97 12.14
CA GLY A 14 -13.08 29.28 11.52
C GLY A 14 -12.75 30.34 12.58
N GLU A 15 -13.55 31.41 12.67
CA GLU A 15 -13.39 32.38 13.77
C GLU A 15 -13.72 31.78 15.15
N GLY A 16 -14.63 30.81 15.21
CA GLY A 16 -15.12 30.25 16.46
C GLY A 16 -15.85 31.27 17.35
N THR A 17 -16.41 30.80 18.45
CA THR A 17 -17.08 31.67 19.44
C THR A 17 -16.51 31.42 20.83
N PRO A 18 -15.96 32.44 21.52
CA PRO A 18 -15.45 32.26 22.86
C PRO A 18 -16.60 31.96 23.83
N ARG A 19 -16.37 31.02 24.75
CA ARG A 19 -17.31 30.64 25.81
C ARG A 19 -16.67 30.83 27.19
N LEU A 20 -17.47 31.19 28.18
CA LEU A 20 -17.01 31.22 29.57
C LEU A 20 -16.94 29.78 30.09
N MET A 21 -15.84 29.42 30.74
CA MET A 21 -15.70 28.14 31.42
C MET A 21 -16.47 28.15 32.73
N MET A 22 -17.12 27.04 33.05
CA MET A 22 -17.77 26.87 34.35
C MET A 22 -16.75 26.47 35.42
N ALA A 23 -17.01 26.82 36.68
CA ALA A 23 -16.15 26.46 37.81
C ALA A 23 -15.92 24.93 37.93
N SER A 24 -16.85 24.11 37.42
CA SER A 24 -16.73 22.65 37.37
C SER A 24 -15.75 22.11 36.33
N GLU A 25 -15.37 22.92 35.33
CA GLU A 25 -14.43 22.52 34.26
C GLU A 25 -12.98 22.89 34.61
N LEU A 26 -12.76 23.64 35.69
CA LEU A 26 -11.48 24.17 36.11
C LEU A 26 -10.86 23.35 37.23
N PRO A 27 -9.52 23.23 37.29
CA PRO A 27 -8.85 22.63 38.43
C PRO A 27 -9.11 23.49 39.69
N PRO A 28 -9.21 22.86 40.88
CA PRO A 28 -9.59 23.55 42.12
C PRO A 28 -8.62 24.68 42.53
N SER A 29 -7.38 24.64 42.03
CA SER A 29 -6.36 25.69 42.24
C SER A 29 -6.60 26.97 41.43
N GLU A 30 -7.46 26.93 40.40
CA GLU A 30 -7.74 28.07 39.52
C GLU A 30 -9.14 28.66 39.69
N VAL A 31 -9.96 28.09 40.59
CA VAL A 31 -11.28 28.59 40.93
C VAL A 31 -11.11 29.75 41.92
N SER A 32 -11.18 30.97 41.40
CA SER A 32 -11.12 32.21 42.18
C SER A 32 -12.23 33.17 41.74
N ASP A 33 -12.93 33.77 42.69
CA ASP A 33 -14.05 34.69 42.45
C ASP A 33 -13.66 35.94 41.62
N CYS A 34 -12.36 36.24 41.50
CA CYS A 34 -11.85 37.41 40.78
C CYS A 34 -11.25 37.09 39.40
N THR A 35 -11.24 35.81 38.98
CA THR A 35 -10.67 35.36 37.70
C THR A 35 -11.73 34.72 36.81
N ARG A 36 -11.95 35.28 35.62
CA ARG A 36 -12.79 34.65 34.59
C ARG A 36 -11.94 33.86 33.63
N HIS A 37 -12.41 32.68 33.26
CA HIS A 37 -11.76 31.80 32.33
C HIS A 37 -12.59 31.72 31.05
N VAL A 38 -11.99 32.08 29.92
CA VAL A 38 -12.61 32.07 28.61
C VAL A 38 -11.93 31.01 27.77
N PHE A 39 -12.72 30.17 27.15
CA PHE A 39 -12.28 29.13 26.27
C PHE A 39 -12.69 29.45 24.84
N TRP A 40 -11.73 29.42 23.92
CA TRP A 40 -11.94 29.82 22.53
C TRP A 40 -11.31 28.80 21.58
N GLU A 41 -12.15 27.94 21.01
CA GLU A 41 -11.79 27.09 19.88
C GLU A 41 -11.89 27.91 18.61
N THR A 42 -10.77 28.08 17.91
CA THR A 42 -10.71 28.91 16.71
C THR A 42 -9.57 28.48 15.80
N ALA A 43 -9.75 28.66 14.50
CA ALA A 43 -8.73 28.39 13.50
C ALA A 43 -7.54 29.35 13.65
N PHE A 44 -7.76 30.54 14.23
CA PHE A 44 -6.69 31.50 14.55
C PHE A 44 -5.76 31.04 15.66
N GLY A 45 -6.16 30.02 16.43
CA GLY A 45 -5.30 29.36 17.41
C GLY A 45 -4.29 28.39 16.78
N CYS A 46 -4.47 28.07 15.50
CA CYS A 46 -3.61 27.14 14.78
C CYS A 46 -2.32 27.82 14.28
N PRO A 47 -1.21 27.07 14.18
CA PRO A 47 0.01 27.59 13.58
C PRO A 47 -0.21 27.95 12.11
N ALA A 48 0.58 28.90 11.61
CA ALA A 48 0.60 29.21 10.19
C ALA A 48 1.15 28.02 9.39
N CYS A 49 0.49 27.69 8.27
CA CYS A 49 0.96 26.66 7.35
C CYS A 49 2.30 27.06 6.75
N SER A 50 3.22 26.10 6.73
CA SER A 50 4.52 26.20 6.07
C SER A 50 4.72 24.98 5.18
N GLN A 51 5.82 24.94 4.41
CA GLN A 51 6.08 23.80 3.52
C GLN A 51 6.16 22.45 4.25
N VAL A 52 6.55 22.43 5.53
CA VAL A 52 6.60 21.19 6.33
C VAL A 52 5.22 20.71 6.78
N SER A 53 4.21 21.58 6.74
CA SER A 53 2.82 21.23 7.07
C SER A 53 2.16 20.36 5.98
N PHE A 54 2.81 20.21 4.82
CA PHE A 54 2.33 19.42 3.69
C PHE A 54 3.20 18.18 3.46
N ALA A 55 2.58 17.00 3.57
CA ALA A 55 3.18 15.73 3.20
C ALA A 55 3.07 15.52 1.68
N GLN A 56 4.20 15.20 1.05
CA GLN A 56 4.25 14.81 -0.35
C GLN A 56 3.69 13.40 -0.53
N MET A 57 2.78 13.24 -1.49
CA MET A 57 2.23 11.97 -1.93
C MET A 57 2.67 11.69 -3.35
N THR A 58 3.20 10.50 -3.60
CA THR A 58 3.66 10.09 -4.93
C THR A 58 2.88 8.86 -5.39
N THR A 59 2.46 8.86 -6.65
CA THR A 59 1.90 7.66 -7.27
C THR A 59 3.02 6.68 -7.65
N PRO A 60 2.73 5.38 -7.83
CA PRO A 60 3.72 4.47 -8.39
C PRO A 60 4.27 4.97 -9.73
N CYS A 61 5.54 4.65 -10.01
CA CYS A 61 6.20 5.01 -11.25
C CYS A 61 5.69 4.11 -12.39
N ILE A 62 4.82 4.64 -13.24
CA ILE A 62 4.23 3.92 -14.38
C ILE A 62 4.84 4.49 -15.66
N ARG A 63 5.51 3.65 -16.45
CA ARG A 63 6.18 4.06 -17.71
C ARG A 63 7.16 5.23 -17.53
N GLY A 64 7.90 5.22 -16.42
CA GLY A 64 8.88 6.26 -16.09
C GLY A 64 8.27 7.61 -15.68
N ARG A 65 6.98 7.63 -15.32
CA ARG A 65 6.27 8.82 -14.85
C ARG A 65 5.49 8.54 -13.58
N HIS A 66 5.48 9.51 -12.67
CA HIS A 66 4.58 9.53 -11.52
C HIS A 66 3.92 10.90 -11.38
N ASN A 67 2.91 10.96 -10.53
CA ASN A 67 2.29 12.22 -10.10
C ASN A 67 2.67 12.49 -8.66
N VAL A 68 2.92 13.75 -8.37
CA VAL A 68 3.17 14.28 -7.04
C VAL A 68 2.00 15.16 -6.65
N SER A 69 1.32 14.79 -5.57
CA SER A 69 0.34 15.63 -4.90
C SER A 69 0.81 15.92 -3.49
N TYR A 70 0.15 16.87 -2.84
CA TYR A 70 0.43 17.24 -1.46
C TYR A 70 -0.85 17.08 -0.65
N ARG A 71 -0.70 16.53 0.56
CA ARG A 71 -1.77 16.44 1.56
C ARG A 71 -1.32 17.18 2.80
N MET A 72 -2.25 17.84 3.48
CA MET A 72 -1.98 18.44 4.77
C MET A 72 -1.64 17.36 5.81
N SER A 73 -0.46 17.47 6.42
CA SER A 73 0.06 16.54 7.43
C SER A 73 -0.25 17.01 8.84
N GLU A 74 -0.14 18.32 9.06
CA GLU A 74 -0.39 18.97 10.34
C GLU A 74 -1.52 19.97 10.19
N GLU A 75 -2.36 20.09 11.22
CA GLU A 75 -3.43 21.08 11.25
C GLU A 75 -2.84 22.48 11.36
N CYS A 76 -3.07 23.29 10.33
CA CYS A 76 -2.58 24.66 10.23
C CYS A 76 -3.65 25.54 9.59
N PHE A 77 -3.55 26.85 9.84
CA PHE A 77 -4.49 27.83 9.31
C PHE A 77 -3.76 29.05 8.78
N ARG A 78 -4.08 29.45 7.53
CA ARG A 78 -3.37 30.50 6.76
C ARG A 78 -1.89 30.16 6.54
N GLY A 79 -1.13 31.07 5.95
CA GLY A 79 0.30 30.88 5.65
C GLY A 79 0.54 30.53 4.20
N ASP A 80 1.53 29.67 3.96
CA ASP A 80 1.90 29.26 2.61
C ASP A 80 0.76 28.47 1.94
N PRO A 81 0.45 28.75 0.67
CA PRO A 81 -0.52 27.97 -0.07
C PRO A 81 -0.02 26.53 -0.26
N VAL A 82 -0.95 25.59 -0.39
CA VAL A 82 -0.65 24.21 -0.76
C VAL A 82 0.19 24.24 -2.04
N PRO A 83 1.37 23.57 -2.08
CA PRO A 83 2.19 23.53 -3.28
C PRO A 83 1.40 22.95 -4.46
N PRO A 84 1.60 23.49 -5.68
CA PRO A 84 0.89 22.98 -6.84
C PRO A 84 1.26 21.52 -7.12
N PRO A 85 0.30 20.67 -7.52
CA PRO A 85 0.60 19.30 -7.88
C PRO A 85 1.48 19.24 -9.13
N HIS A 86 2.42 18.29 -9.16
CA HIS A 86 3.25 18.03 -10.31
C HIS A 86 2.81 16.74 -11.00
N PHE A 87 2.30 16.88 -12.22
CA PHE A 87 1.90 15.75 -13.05
C PHE A 87 3.05 15.31 -13.95
N PHE A 88 3.16 14.00 -14.22
CA PHE A 88 4.12 13.43 -15.17
C PHE A 88 5.60 13.72 -14.87
N GLN A 89 5.98 13.79 -13.59
CA GLN A 89 7.39 13.92 -13.24
C GLN A 89 8.13 12.61 -13.57
N ARG A 90 9.34 12.74 -14.11
CA ARG A 90 10.18 11.59 -14.48
C ARG A 90 10.58 10.83 -13.22
N CYS A 91 10.49 9.51 -13.29
CA CYS A 91 10.92 8.61 -12.24
C CYS A 91 11.66 7.42 -12.83
N THR A 92 12.59 6.86 -12.07
CA THR A 92 13.24 5.59 -12.40
C THR A 92 12.42 4.46 -11.81
N VAL A 93 12.04 3.52 -12.67
CA VAL A 93 11.38 2.29 -12.22
C VAL A 93 12.42 1.46 -11.48
N ASP A 94 12.28 1.32 -10.16
CA ASP A 94 13.10 0.40 -9.39
C ASP A 94 12.51 -1.01 -9.52
N TRP A 95 13.10 -1.80 -10.41
CA TRP A 95 12.67 -3.17 -10.70
C TRP A 95 12.68 -4.07 -9.46
N ARG A 96 13.44 -3.72 -8.41
CA ARG A 96 13.50 -4.48 -7.16
C ARG A 96 12.22 -4.43 -6.33
N ASN A 97 11.44 -3.36 -6.48
CA ASN A 97 10.21 -3.13 -5.71
C ASN A 97 8.93 -3.40 -6.52
N LEU A 98 9.10 -3.85 -7.77
CA LEU A 98 7.98 -4.10 -8.68
C LEU A 98 7.30 -5.45 -8.41
N LEU A 99 8.05 -6.39 -7.88
CA LEU A 99 7.58 -7.70 -7.46
C LEU A 99 7.45 -7.69 -5.94
N SER A 100 6.22 -7.92 -5.46
CA SER A 100 5.99 -8.17 -4.04
C SER A 100 6.69 -9.48 -3.63
N THR A 101 6.97 -9.65 -2.35
CA THR A 101 7.45 -10.94 -1.81
C THR A 101 6.52 -12.10 -2.18
N ALA A 102 5.21 -11.82 -2.31
CA ALA A 102 4.21 -12.78 -2.79
C ALA A 102 4.47 -13.26 -4.23
N ASP A 103 4.93 -12.37 -5.11
CA ASP A 103 5.16 -12.69 -6.53
C ASP A 103 6.39 -13.60 -6.68
N TYR A 104 7.42 -13.40 -5.87
CA TYR A 104 8.59 -14.28 -5.82
C TYR A 104 8.24 -15.70 -5.38
N VAL A 105 7.39 -15.83 -4.36
CA VAL A 105 6.92 -17.14 -3.88
C VAL A 105 6.10 -17.84 -4.95
N ALA A 106 5.21 -17.12 -5.64
CA ALA A 106 4.39 -17.66 -6.73
C ALA A 106 5.26 -18.17 -7.90
N MET A 107 6.25 -17.38 -8.32
CA MET A 107 7.21 -17.78 -9.36
C MET A 107 8.00 -19.04 -8.96
N GLY A 108 8.45 -19.12 -7.71
CA GLY A 108 9.15 -20.29 -7.18
C GLY A 108 8.29 -21.55 -7.20
N ALA A 109 7.03 -21.44 -6.77
CA ALA A 109 6.09 -22.57 -6.76
C ALA A 109 5.80 -23.09 -8.18
N LEU A 110 5.60 -22.18 -9.16
CA LEU A 110 5.40 -22.55 -10.56
C LEU A 110 6.62 -23.26 -11.16
N ALA A 111 7.83 -22.76 -10.87
CA ALA A 111 9.06 -23.38 -11.35
C ALA A 111 9.21 -24.82 -10.83
N VAL A 112 9.02 -25.03 -9.53
CA VAL A 112 9.10 -26.37 -8.93
C VAL A 112 7.99 -27.28 -9.46
N GLY A 113 6.75 -26.79 -9.55
CA GLY A 113 5.63 -27.55 -10.10
C GLY A 113 5.87 -28.00 -11.54
N SER A 114 6.46 -27.13 -12.38
CA SER A 114 6.80 -27.44 -13.77
C SER A 114 7.86 -28.55 -13.88
N LEU A 115 8.87 -28.54 -13.01
CA LEU A 115 9.92 -29.57 -12.98
C LEU A 115 9.37 -30.93 -12.54
N VAL A 116 8.50 -30.95 -11.52
CA VAL A 116 7.85 -32.18 -11.06
C VAL A 116 6.96 -32.76 -12.16
N ALA A 117 6.15 -31.93 -12.82
CA ALA A 117 5.30 -32.36 -13.92
C ALA A 117 6.12 -32.91 -15.10
N ALA A 118 7.21 -32.24 -15.46
CA ALA A 118 8.12 -32.70 -16.50
C ALA A 118 8.75 -34.07 -16.16
N GLY A 119 9.15 -34.28 -14.90
CA GLY A 119 9.68 -35.57 -14.43
C GLY A 119 8.66 -36.71 -14.56
N ILE A 120 7.43 -36.48 -14.12
CA ILE A 120 6.34 -37.47 -14.24
C ILE A 120 6.04 -37.80 -15.71
N LEU A 121 5.97 -36.77 -16.57
CA LEU A 121 5.73 -36.95 -18.00
C LEU A 121 6.89 -37.74 -18.64
N LEU A 122 8.14 -37.47 -18.25
CA LEU A 122 9.30 -38.19 -18.75
C LEU A 122 9.26 -39.67 -18.34
N GLU A 123 8.94 -39.99 -17.09
CA GLU A 123 8.81 -41.37 -16.64
C GLU A 123 7.70 -42.11 -17.40
N ARG A 124 6.54 -41.47 -17.57
CA ARG A 124 5.43 -42.03 -18.35
C ARG A 124 5.81 -42.25 -19.81
N TYR A 125 6.51 -41.30 -20.40
CA TYR A 125 7.03 -41.42 -21.76
C TYR A 125 8.00 -42.60 -21.90
N LEU A 126 8.93 -42.77 -20.94
CA LEU A 126 9.87 -43.89 -20.94
C LEU A 126 9.17 -45.25 -20.76
N GLN A 127 8.16 -45.33 -19.88
CA GLN A 127 7.36 -46.55 -19.74
C GLN A 127 6.58 -46.87 -21.01
N TYR A 128 5.95 -45.86 -21.62
CA TYR A 128 5.22 -46.02 -22.87
C TYR A 128 6.14 -46.53 -23.99
N LYS A 129 7.35 -45.97 -24.11
CA LYS A 129 8.34 -46.41 -25.09
C LYS A 129 8.72 -47.89 -24.91
N ARG A 130 9.01 -48.32 -23.67
CA ARG A 130 9.33 -49.74 -23.37
C ARG A 130 8.18 -50.68 -23.70
N LEU A 131 6.95 -50.25 -23.45
CA LEU A 131 5.76 -51.05 -23.76
C LEU A 131 5.57 -51.17 -25.27
N TYR A 132 5.75 -50.07 -26.01
CA TYR A 132 5.67 -50.05 -27.47
C TYR A 132 6.70 -50.98 -28.12
N GLU A 133 7.96 -50.94 -27.65
CA GLU A 133 9.02 -51.85 -28.12
C GLU A 133 8.66 -53.34 -27.91
N ARG A 134 7.96 -53.69 -26.81
CA ARG A 134 7.50 -55.07 -26.60
C ARG A 134 6.35 -55.47 -27.53
N TYR A 135 5.41 -54.56 -27.77
CA TYR A 135 4.31 -54.83 -28.70
C TYR A 135 4.80 -55.02 -30.13
N SER A 136 5.76 -54.20 -30.59
CA SER A 136 6.31 -54.34 -31.95
C SER A 136 7.02 -55.68 -32.18
N LEU A 137 7.64 -56.25 -31.14
CA LEU A 137 8.27 -57.57 -31.24
C LEU A 137 7.24 -58.70 -31.37
N MET A 138 6.16 -58.65 -30.57
CA MET A 138 5.09 -59.67 -30.66
C MET A 138 4.34 -59.62 -31.99
N GLU A 139 4.22 -58.44 -32.60
CA GLU A 139 3.60 -58.30 -33.92
C GLU A 139 4.45 -58.94 -35.02
N GLN A 140 5.78 -58.86 -34.92
CA GLN A 140 6.70 -59.57 -35.82
C GLN A 140 6.61 -61.08 -35.64
N ASP A 141 6.68 -61.57 -34.40
CA ASP A 141 6.56 -63.01 -34.10
C ASP A 141 5.21 -63.58 -34.58
N GLY A 142 4.13 -62.81 -34.43
CA GLY A 142 2.79 -63.21 -34.90
C GLY A 142 2.69 -63.29 -36.42
N GLN A 143 3.41 -62.45 -37.17
CA GLN A 143 3.46 -62.51 -38.64
C GLN A 143 4.27 -63.70 -39.15
N GLU A 144 5.37 -64.06 -38.49
CA GLU A 144 6.17 -65.25 -38.86
C GLU A 144 5.36 -66.54 -38.69
N LEU A 145 4.65 -66.68 -37.56
CA LEU A 145 3.79 -67.85 -37.31
C LEU A 145 2.63 -67.97 -38.31
N ALA A 146 2.12 -66.85 -38.82
CA ALA A 146 1.06 -66.87 -39.84
C ALA A 146 1.57 -67.31 -41.22
N LEU A 147 2.84 -67.02 -41.54
CA LEU A 147 3.50 -67.45 -42.78
C LEU A 147 3.89 -68.93 -42.79
N GLU A 148 4.16 -69.53 -41.62
CA GLU A 148 4.44 -70.97 -41.49
C GLU A 148 3.19 -71.87 -41.55
N ALA A 149 2.00 -71.28 -41.39
CA ALA A 149 0.73 -72.00 -41.35
C ALA A 149 0.01 -72.12 -42.71
N ASP A 150 0.54 -71.48 -43.75
CA ASP A 150 0.06 -71.51 -45.15
C ASP A 150 0.98 -72.38 -46.03
#